data_AF-A0AAJ0H7L9-F1
#
_entry.id   AF-A0AAJ0H7L9-F1
#
_cell.length_a   1.000
_cell.length_b   1.000
_cell.length_c   1.000
_cell.angle_alpha   90.00
_cell.angle_beta   90.00
_cell.angle_gamma   90.00
#
_symmetry.space_group_name_H-M   'P 1'
#
loop_
_entity.id
_entity.type
_entity.pdbx_description
1 polymer ?
#
loop_
_entity_poly.entity_id
_entity_poly.type
_entity_poly.pdbx_seq_one_letter_code
_entity_poly.pdbx_strand_id
1 'polypeptide(L)'
;MADGEPVPGSLFIYAPNKVAPAVFSALFAISGVGHIWQCYHYKCFKLVGLHSLCAIVFAAGYALREYATFDLNYIYSTKNLLIFIISQVFIFICPPLLELANYHVLGRVFYYVPYNAPLPPGRVLSIFGGLLAIVELLNSLGVAFTANISSTPSKQEMGKSLTLAALAIQLVVIVIFVVLASIFHWRCAKAKLRSKAVSTSLTALYISMALIFVRCIYRLVEHLGNTTVRLKDLESLKQLSPILRYEWYFYVFEAVLMLVNSVLWNVWNPGRYLPGNHQVYLSRDGIEVQGEEGADRRPLLAKAGHVLTFGIFFGRKKESSPFEELHDYPGAK
;
A
#
# COMPACT_ATOMS: atom_id res chain seq x y z
N MET A 1 -27.23 -7.58 5.39
CA MET A 1 -26.01 -7.36 6.20
C MET A 1 -26.41 -7.52 7.64
N ALA A 2 -25.55 -7.99 8.53
CA ALA A 2 -25.94 -8.22 9.93
C ALA A 2 -26.58 -6.96 10.53
N ASP A 3 -27.69 -7.12 11.23
CA ASP A 3 -28.50 -6.04 11.82
C ASP A 3 -27.80 -5.35 13.02
N GLY A 4 -26.46 -5.41 13.08
CA GLY A 4 -25.63 -4.91 14.17
C GLY A 4 -25.69 -5.75 15.45
N GLU A 5 -26.51 -6.80 15.49
CA GLU A 5 -26.64 -7.68 16.65
C GLU A 5 -25.43 -8.62 16.78
N PRO A 6 -24.70 -8.57 17.92
CA PRO A 6 -23.57 -9.44 18.14
C PRO A 6 -24.01 -10.89 18.39
N VAL A 7 -23.24 -11.83 17.85
CA VAL A 7 -23.42 -13.27 18.02
C VAL A 7 -22.33 -13.80 18.96
N PRO A 8 -22.68 -14.34 20.14
CA PRO A 8 -21.70 -14.92 21.06
C PRO A 8 -20.84 -15.99 20.40
N GLY A 9 -19.53 -15.91 20.62
CA GLY A 9 -18.55 -16.83 20.04
C GLY A 9 -18.20 -16.54 18.58
N SER A 10 -18.81 -15.56 17.91
CA SER A 10 -18.45 -15.18 16.54
C SER A 10 -17.11 -14.46 16.49
N LEU A 11 -16.19 -14.96 15.66
CA LEU A 11 -14.89 -14.32 15.37
C LEU A 11 -15.06 -12.94 14.69
N PHE A 12 -16.18 -12.72 14.01
CA PHE A 12 -16.53 -11.45 13.37
C PHE A 12 -17.38 -10.54 14.26
N ILE A 13 -17.67 -10.92 15.52
CA ILE A 13 -18.61 -10.28 16.44
C ILE A 13 -20.08 -10.45 16.02
N TYR A 14 -20.39 -10.39 14.73
CA TYR A 14 -21.73 -10.54 14.14
C TYR A 14 -21.82 -11.81 13.27
N ALA A 15 -23.00 -12.09 12.70
CA ALA A 15 -23.16 -13.10 11.65
C ALA A 15 -22.72 -12.51 10.29
N PRO A 16 -21.60 -12.97 9.69
CA PRO A 16 -21.05 -12.32 8.50
C PRO A 16 -21.86 -12.62 7.23
N ASN A 17 -21.82 -11.70 6.27
CA ASN A 17 -22.41 -11.86 4.95
C ASN A 17 -21.62 -12.90 4.14
N LYS A 18 -22.33 -13.91 3.61
CA LYS A 18 -21.73 -15.01 2.83
C LYS A 18 -21.38 -14.62 1.38
N VAL A 19 -22.15 -13.72 0.78
CA VAL A 19 -22.05 -13.39 -0.65
C VAL A 19 -21.03 -12.29 -0.91
N ALA A 20 -20.94 -11.28 -0.04
CA ALA A 20 -20.06 -10.13 -0.25
C ALA A 20 -18.57 -10.52 -0.40
N PRO A 21 -17.98 -11.37 0.47
CA PRO A 21 -16.60 -11.83 0.29
C PRO A 21 -16.36 -12.53 -1.04
N ALA A 22 -17.31 -13.38 -1.49
CA ALA A 22 -17.22 -14.09 -2.76
C ALA A 22 -17.11 -13.10 -3.95
N VAL A 23 -17.96 -12.07 -3.93
CA VAL A 23 -17.96 -11.01 -4.95
C VAL A 23 -16.64 -10.25 -4.95
N PHE A 24 -16.14 -9.82 -3.78
CA PHE A 24 -14.85 -9.14 -3.71
C PHE A 24 -13.69 -10.03 -4.15
N SER A 25 -13.70 -11.31 -3.77
CA SER A 25 -12.69 -12.28 -4.22
C SER A 25 -12.64 -12.37 -5.75
N ALA A 26 -13.80 -12.53 -6.39
CA ALA A 26 -13.91 -12.58 -7.85
C ALA A 26 -13.43 -11.28 -8.52
N LEU A 27 -13.83 -10.12 -7.98
CA LEU A 27 -13.44 -8.81 -8.53
C LEU A 27 -11.94 -8.55 -8.40
N PHE A 28 -11.32 -8.90 -7.27
CA PHE A 28 -9.87 -8.81 -7.12
C PHE A 28 -9.13 -9.83 -8.00
N ALA A 29 -9.67 -11.03 -8.20
CA ALA A 29 -9.09 -12.01 -9.13
C ALA A 29 -9.12 -11.49 -10.58
N ILE A 30 -10.24 -10.93 -11.03
CA ILE A 30 -10.37 -10.30 -12.35
C ILE A 30 -9.37 -9.14 -12.49
N SER A 31 -9.30 -8.27 -11.47
CA SER A 31 -8.33 -7.18 -11.43
C SER A 31 -6.89 -7.70 -11.50
N GLY A 32 -6.58 -8.80 -10.81
CA GLY A 32 -5.27 -9.46 -10.82
C GLY A 32 -4.89 -10.02 -12.18
N VAL A 33 -5.82 -10.69 -12.88
CA VAL A 33 -5.60 -11.12 -14.27
C VAL A 33 -5.28 -9.93 -15.17
N GLY A 34 -6.00 -8.81 -15.00
CA GLY A 34 -5.72 -7.55 -15.68
C GLY A 34 -4.29 -7.07 -15.44
N HIS A 35 -3.87 -6.94 -14.18
CA HIS A 35 -2.52 -6.47 -13.81
C HIS A 35 -1.42 -7.38 -14.35
N ILE A 36 -1.61 -8.70 -14.26
CA ILE A 36 -0.66 -9.70 -14.77
C ILE A 36 -0.51 -9.56 -16.29
N TRP A 37 -1.63 -9.53 -17.02
CA TRP A 37 -1.61 -9.35 -18.48
C TRP A 37 -0.91 -8.04 -18.86
N GLN A 38 -1.20 -6.95 -18.16
CA GLN A 38 -0.55 -5.65 -18.41
C GLN A 38 0.95 -5.68 -18.12
N CYS A 39 1.38 -6.36 -17.05
CA CYS A 39 2.79 -6.51 -16.73
C CYS A 39 3.56 -7.25 -17.83
N TYR A 40 2.97 -8.28 -18.42
CA TYR A 40 3.57 -9.00 -19.55
C TYR A 40 3.53 -8.17 -20.84
N HIS A 41 2.39 -7.56 -21.15
CA HIS A 41 2.19 -6.81 -22.40
C HIS A 41 3.06 -5.54 -22.46
N TYR A 42 3.12 -4.75 -21.38
CA TYR A 42 3.93 -3.53 -21.30
C TYR A 42 5.35 -3.77 -20.75
N LYS A 43 5.73 -5.02 -20.47
CA LYS A 43 7.03 -5.40 -19.87
C LYS A 43 7.35 -4.59 -18.60
N CYS A 44 6.32 -4.23 -17.84
CA CYS A 44 6.41 -3.32 -16.69
C CYS A 44 6.34 -4.05 -15.34
N PHE A 45 6.69 -5.34 -15.29
CA PHE A 45 6.60 -6.15 -14.07
C PHE A 45 7.39 -5.56 -12.89
N LYS A 46 8.55 -4.93 -13.15
CA LYS A 46 9.33 -4.23 -12.11
C LYS A 46 8.61 -3.01 -11.53
N LEU A 47 7.74 -2.37 -12.31
CA LEU A 47 7.02 -1.15 -11.91
C LEU A 47 5.70 -1.47 -11.22
N VAL A 48 4.89 -2.36 -11.82
CA VAL A 48 3.49 -2.58 -11.43
C VAL A 48 3.26 -3.98 -10.84
N GLY A 49 4.28 -4.85 -10.80
CA GLY A 49 4.13 -6.23 -10.33
C GLY A 49 3.64 -6.36 -8.88
N LEU A 50 3.87 -5.34 -8.05
CA LEU A 50 3.34 -5.31 -6.69
C LEU A 50 1.80 -5.19 -6.66
N HIS A 51 1.18 -4.52 -7.64
CA HIS A 51 -0.28 -4.49 -7.77
C HIS A 51 -0.84 -5.87 -8.13
N SER A 52 -0.17 -6.62 -9.01
CA SER A 52 -0.53 -8.00 -9.34
C SER A 52 -0.49 -8.90 -8.10
N LEU A 53 0.58 -8.80 -7.30
CA LEU A 53 0.71 -9.54 -6.05
C LEU A 53 -0.43 -9.19 -5.09
N CYS A 54 -0.69 -7.90 -4.87
CA CYS A 54 -1.75 -7.47 -3.97
C CYS A 54 -3.13 -7.94 -4.44
N ALA A 55 -3.43 -7.92 -5.73
CA ALA A 55 -4.70 -8.40 -6.25
C ALA A 55 -4.92 -9.90 -6.00
N ILE A 56 -3.89 -10.72 -6.19
CA ILE A 56 -3.94 -12.17 -5.88
C ILE A 56 -4.14 -12.39 -4.37
N VAL A 57 -3.38 -11.68 -3.55
CA VAL A 57 -3.45 -11.81 -2.08
C VAL A 57 -4.81 -11.35 -1.56
N PHE A 58 -5.38 -10.26 -2.09
CA PHE A 58 -6.75 -9.86 -1.79
C PHE A 58 -7.76 -10.93 -2.19
N ALA A 59 -7.67 -11.47 -3.42
CA ALA A 59 -8.58 -12.51 -3.88
C ALA A 59 -8.56 -13.73 -2.94
N ALA A 60 -7.36 -14.18 -2.54
CA ALA A 60 -7.18 -15.25 -1.56
C ALA A 60 -7.73 -14.88 -0.18
N GLY A 61 -7.45 -13.66 0.31
CA GLY A 61 -7.92 -13.18 1.61
C GLY A 61 -9.45 -13.14 1.71
N TYR A 62 -10.12 -12.66 0.66
CA TYR A 62 -11.58 -12.64 0.57
C TYR A 62 -12.20 -14.01 0.34
N ALA A 63 -11.53 -14.91 -0.39
CA ALA A 63 -11.97 -16.32 -0.51
C ALA A 63 -11.90 -17.05 0.83
N LEU A 64 -10.83 -16.83 1.61
CA LEU A 64 -10.72 -17.35 2.97
C LEU A 64 -11.76 -16.73 3.91
N ARG A 65 -12.07 -15.43 3.73
CA ARG A 65 -13.14 -14.76 4.46
C ARG A 65 -14.49 -15.41 4.15
N GLU A 66 -14.76 -15.68 2.88
CA GLU A 66 -15.97 -16.38 2.42
C GLU A 66 -16.10 -17.76 3.08
N TYR A 67 -15.03 -18.56 3.03
CA TYR A 67 -14.99 -19.87 3.67
C TYR A 67 -15.31 -19.79 5.17
N ALA A 68 -14.79 -18.76 5.85
CA ALA A 68 -15.05 -18.52 7.26
C ALA A 68 -16.50 -18.11 7.56
N THR A 69 -17.34 -17.82 6.56
CA THR A 69 -18.76 -17.47 6.74
C THR A 69 -19.72 -18.66 6.64
N PHE A 70 -19.30 -19.78 6.03
CA PHE A 70 -20.16 -20.96 5.83
C PHE A 70 -20.26 -21.84 7.07
N ASP A 71 -21.37 -22.57 7.21
CA ASP A 71 -21.56 -23.69 8.15
C ASP A 71 -21.00 -23.51 9.57
N LEU A 72 -21.29 -22.37 10.20
CA LEU A 72 -20.81 -22.00 11.55
C LEU A 72 -19.28 -21.85 11.68
N ASN A 73 -18.54 -21.80 10.57
CA ASN A 73 -17.10 -21.53 10.56
C ASN A 73 -16.73 -20.15 11.14
N TYR A 74 -17.70 -19.26 11.30
CA TYR A 74 -17.52 -17.97 11.94
C TYR A 74 -17.52 -18.07 13.48
N ILE A 75 -17.92 -19.21 14.05
CA ILE A 75 -17.86 -19.49 15.49
C ILE A 75 -16.46 -19.94 15.89
N TYR A 76 -16.00 -19.50 17.06
CA TYR A 76 -14.70 -19.79 17.61
C TYR A 76 -14.42 -21.30 17.70
N SER A 77 -13.36 -21.71 17.01
CA SER A 77 -12.67 -23.00 17.10
C SER A 77 -11.22 -22.76 16.69
N THR A 78 -10.26 -23.56 17.16
CA THR A 78 -8.84 -23.38 16.83
C THR A 78 -8.59 -23.34 15.31
N LYS A 79 -9.28 -24.20 14.55
CA LYS A 79 -9.21 -24.21 13.08
C LYS A 79 -9.80 -22.94 12.47
N ASN A 80 -10.98 -22.55 12.91
CA ASN A 80 -11.70 -21.38 12.39
C ASN A 80 -10.96 -20.08 12.69
N LEU A 81 -10.38 -19.97 13.88
CA LEU A 81 -9.52 -18.86 14.28
C LEU A 81 -8.33 -18.72 13.35
N LEU A 82 -7.65 -19.81 13.01
CA LEU A 82 -6.50 -19.76 12.10
C LEU A 82 -6.90 -19.25 10.71
N ILE A 83 -8.01 -19.75 10.15
CA ILE A 83 -8.51 -19.31 8.84
C ILE A 83 -8.89 -17.84 8.87
N PHE A 84 -9.58 -17.41 9.93
CA PHE A 84 -9.91 -16.01 10.15
C PHE A 84 -8.65 -15.14 10.19
N ILE A 85 -7.63 -15.53 10.97
CA ILE A 85 -6.36 -14.79 11.07
C ILE A 85 -5.69 -14.68 9.69
N ILE A 86 -5.54 -15.78 8.96
CA ILE A 86 -4.90 -15.77 7.64
C ILE A 86 -5.67 -14.86 6.67
N SER A 87 -7.01 -14.93 6.69
CA SER A 87 -7.86 -14.03 5.91
C SER A 87 -7.60 -12.55 6.25
N GLN A 88 -7.61 -12.19 7.54
CA GLN A 88 -7.35 -10.81 7.96
C GLN A 88 -5.94 -10.35 7.54
N VAL A 89 -4.92 -11.19 7.73
CA VAL A 89 -3.54 -10.87 7.35
C VAL A 89 -3.44 -10.61 5.85
N PHE A 90 -4.04 -11.45 5.00
CA PHE A 90 -4.02 -11.26 3.55
C PHE A 90 -4.75 -9.98 3.12
N ILE A 91 -5.88 -9.66 3.74
CA ILE A 91 -6.61 -8.43 3.40
C ILE A 91 -5.83 -7.19 3.85
N PHE A 92 -5.19 -7.24 5.03
CA PHE A 92 -4.60 -6.05 5.64
C PHE A 92 -3.15 -5.77 5.27
N ILE A 93 -2.40 -6.76 4.76
CA ILE A 93 -1.04 -6.56 4.26
C ILE A 93 -1.01 -5.80 2.93
N CYS A 94 -2.08 -5.89 2.13
CA CYS A 94 -2.09 -5.33 0.77
C CYS A 94 -2.08 -3.79 0.72
N PRO A 95 -2.81 -3.02 1.53
CA PRO A 95 -2.82 -1.57 1.41
C PRO A 95 -1.46 -0.90 1.67
N PRO A 96 -0.67 -1.28 2.70
CA PRO A 96 0.72 -0.83 2.85
C PRO A 96 1.59 -1.15 1.62
N LEU A 97 1.42 -2.33 1.02
CA LEU A 97 2.15 -2.70 -0.20
C LEU A 97 1.72 -1.86 -1.41
N LEU A 98 0.44 -1.53 -1.54
CA LEU A 98 -0.06 -0.62 -2.59
C LEU A 98 0.47 0.80 -2.39
N GLU A 99 0.65 1.23 -1.14
CA GLU A 99 1.30 2.50 -0.82
C GLU A 99 2.79 2.49 -1.23
N LEU A 100 3.52 1.41 -0.93
CA LEU A 100 4.88 1.21 -1.43
C LEU A 100 4.95 1.25 -2.96
N ALA A 101 3.94 0.70 -3.65
CA ALA A 101 3.85 0.77 -5.11
C ALA A 101 3.72 2.22 -5.59
N ASN A 102 2.92 3.06 -4.91
CA ASN A 102 2.83 4.49 -5.21
C ASN A 102 4.15 5.22 -5.01
N TYR A 103 4.89 4.89 -3.93
CA TYR A 103 6.23 5.46 -3.70
C TYR A 103 7.18 5.11 -4.84
N HIS A 104 7.12 3.86 -5.32
CA HIS A 104 7.90 3.41 -6.45
C HIS A 104 7.52 4.16 -7.74
N VAL A 105 6.23 4.32 -8.03
CA VAL A 105 5.75 5.08 -9.20
C VAL A 105 6.21 6.53 -9.14
N LEU A 106 6.13 7.22 -7.99
CA LEU A 106 6.63 8.59 -7.86
C LEU A 106 8.15 8.66 -8.11
N GLY A 107 8.91 7.71 -7.56
CA GLY A 107 10.33 7.60 -7.84
C GLY A 107 10.62 7.46 -9.34
N ARG A 108 9.84 6.65 -10.06
CA ARG A 108 9.95 6.53 -11.53
C ARG A 108 9.61 7.82 -12.27
N VAL A 109 8.58 8.54 -11.84
CA VAL A 109 8.23 9.85 -12.41
C VAL A 109 9.36 10.86 -12.18
N PHE A 110 10.04 10.81 -11.03
CA PHE A 110 11.22 11.65 -10.78
C PHE A 110 12.40 11.25 -11.66
N TYR A 111 12.61 9.95 -11.94
CA TYR A 111 13.61 9.52 -12.92
C TYR A 111 13.31 10.03 -14.33
N TYR A 112 12.03 10.14 -14.67
CA TYR A 112 11.61 10.64 -15.97
C TYR A 112 11.77 12.17 -16.11
N VAL A 113 11.59 12.93 -15.03
CA VAL A 113 11.79 14.40 -15.03
C VAL A 113 12.69 14.84 -13.87
N PRO A 114 13.99 14.54 -13.91
CA PRO A 114 14.88 14.70 -12.76
C PRO A 114 15.10 16.17 -12.36
N TYR A 115 15.13 17.10 -13.31
CA TYR A 115 15.40 18.52 -13.04
C TYR A 115 14.29 19.24 -12.27
N ASN A 116 13.06 18.70 -12.27
CA ASN A 116 11.96 19.22 -11.47
C ASN A 116 11.78 18.46 -10.15
N ALA A 117 12.49 17.37 -9.94
CA ALA A 117 12.35 16.51 -8.76
C ALA A 117 12.79 17.24 -7.48
N PRO A 118 11.93 17.36 -6.45
CA PRO A 118 12.30 17.92 -5.15
C PRO A 118 13.21 17.01 -4.32
N LEU A 119 13.22 15.71 -4.62
CA LEU A 119 14.11 14.72 -4.01
C LEU A 119 14.79 13.89 -5.10
N PRO A 120 16.00 13.38 -4.84
CA PRO A 120 16.64 12.45 -5.76
C PRO A 120 15.74 11.22 -6.01
N PRO A 121 15.52 10.82 -7.28
CA PRO A 121 14.58 9.75 -7.63
C PRO A 121 14.81 8.43 -6.88
N GLY A 122 16.08 8.06 -6.70
CA GLY A 122 16.48 6.84 -6.00
C GLY A 122 16.24 6.87 -4.49
N ARG A 123 16.03 8.05 -3.88
CA ARG A 123 15.78 8.18 -2.44
C ARG A 123 14.31 8.13 -2.07
N VAL A 124 13.39 8.34 -3.02
CA VAL A 124 11.94 8.31 -2.73
C VAL A 124 11.54 6.94 -2.18
N LEU A 125 11.88 5.87 -2.89
CA LEU A 125 11.56 4.51 -2.44
C LEU A 125 12.29 4.14 -1.14
N SER A 126 13.55 4.53 -0.98
CA SER A 126 14.34 4.21 0.23
C SER A 126 13.81 4.90 1.48
N ILE A 127 13.49 6.20 1.39
CA ILE A 127 13.00 6.96 2.54
C ILE A 127 11.60 6.49 2.90
N PHE A 128 10.66 6.54 1.96
CA PHE A 128 9.25 6.25 2.26
C PHE A 128 9.01 4.75 2.46
N GLY A 129 9.71 3.87 1.73
CA GLY A 129 9.67 2.42 1.98
C GLY A 129 10.32 2.04 3.31
N GLY A 130 11.39 2.73 3.72
CA GLY A 130 11.97 2.56 5.05
C GLY A 130 11.05 3.01 6.19
N LEU A 131 10.41 4.18 6.04
CA LEU A 131 9.41 4.67 6.98
C LEU A 131 8.22 3.71 7.08
N LEU A 132 7.71 3.22 5.94
CA LEU A 132 6.66 2.21 5.89
C LEU A 132 7.07 0.94 6.64
N ALA A 133 8.28 0.44 6.43
CA ALA A 133 8.78 -0.75 7.13
C ALA A 133 8.81 -0.56 8.66
N ILE A 134 9.17 0.63 9.14
CA ILE A 134 9.13 0.97 10.57
C ILE A 134 7.68 0.98 11.06
N VAL A 135 6.76 1.61 10.32
CA VAL A 135 5.33 1.65 10.68
C VAL A 135 4.74 0.24 10.75
N GLU A 136 4.98 -0.59 9.74
CA GLU A 136 4.47 -1.96 9.69
C GLU A 136 5.09 -2.86 10.78
N LEU A 137 6.35 -2.61 11.17
CA LEU A 137 6.95 -3.27 12.32
C LEU A 137 6.24 -2.90 13.63
N LEU A 138 6.01 -1.61 13.88
CA LEU A 138 5.30 -1.12 15.06
C LEU A 138 3.87 -1.69 15.11
N ASN A 139 3.18 -1.69 13.97
CA ASN A 139 1.84 -2.24 13.83
C ASN A 139 1.81 -3.75 14.12
N SER A 140 2.73 -4.52 13.52
CA SER A 140 2.82 -5.98 13.71
C SER A 140 3.10 -6.35 15.17
N LEU A 141 4.01 -5.64 15.83
CA LEU A 141 4.28 -5.81 17.26
C LEU A 141 3.08 -5.44 18.11
N GLY A 142 2.41 -4.33 17.77
CA GLY A 142 1.20 -3.87 18.45
C GLY A 142 0.07 -4.90 18.42
N VAL A 143 -0.21 -5.46 17.25
CA VAL A 143 -1.20 -6.53 17.05
C VAL A 143 -0.79 -7.80 17.79
N ALA A 144 0.48 -8.22 17.69
CA ALA A 144 0.97 -9.42 18.36
C ALA A 144 0.85 -9.35 19.89
N PHE A 145 1.16 -8.20 20.49
CA PHE A 145 1.01 -8.00 21.93
C PHE A 145 -0.45 -7.92 22.37
N THR A 146 -1.31 -7.27 21.57
CA THR A 146 -2.75 -7.16 21.87
C THR A 146 -3.45 -8.52 21.77
N ALA A 147 -3.08 -9.33 20.78
CA ALA A 147 -3.70 -10.64 20.55
C ALA A 147 -3.23 -11.73 21.55
N ASN A 148 -2.12 -11.50 22.25
CA ASN A 148 -1.56 -12.48 23.18
C ASN A 148 -2.28 -12.42 24.54
N ILE A 149 -3.27 -13.29 24.71
CA ILE A 149 -4.09 -13.42 25.92
C ILE A 149 -3.24 -13.80 27.15
N SER A 150 -2.10 -14.48 26.96
CA SER A 150 -1.19 -14.88 28.03
C SER A 150 -0.24 -13.76 28.48
N SER A 151 -0.25 -12.60 27.82
CA SER A 151 0.58 -11.44 28.21
C SER A 151 -0.02 -10.66 29.37
N THR A 152 0.83 -9.94 30.11
CA THR A 152 0.37 -9.06 31.19
C THR A 152 -0.52 -7.93 30.66
N PRO A 153 -1.45 -7.40 31.47
CA PRO A 153 -2.33 -6.29 31.04
C PRO A 153 -1.56 -5.08 30.50
N SER A 154 -0.44 -4.73 31.14
CA SER A 154 0.45 -3.65 30.69
C SER A 154 1.06 -3.91 29.29
N LYS A 155 1.41 -5.16 28.96
CA LYS A 155 1.90 -5.51 27.62
C LYS A 155 0.80 -5.41 26.56
N GLN A 156 -0.43 -5.81 26.89
CA GLN A 156 -1.58 -5.66 25.98
C GLN A 156 -1.92 -4.19 25.74
N GLU A 157 -1.87 -3.34 26.77
CA GLU A 157 -2.04 -1.90 26.65
C GLU A 157 -0.94 -1.26 25.79
N MET A 158 0.31 -1.65 26.00
CA MET A 158 1.42 -1.23 25.15
C MET A 158 1.19 -1.66 23.69
N GLY A 159 0.65 -2.85 23.44
CA GLY A 159 0.26 -3.31 22.11
C GLY A 159 -0.76 -2.41 21.42
N LYS A 160 -1.81 -1.99 22.15
CA LYS A 160 -2.80 -1.03 21.64
C LYS A 160 -2.17 0.31 21.31
N SER A 161 -1.34 0.85 22.20
CA SER A 161 -0.64 2.13 21.99
C SER A 161 0.32 2.08 20.79
N LEU A 162 1.04 0.97 20.59
CA LEU A 162 1.90 0.78 19.43
C LEU A 162 1.11 0.75 18.12
N THR A 163 -0.02 0.03 18.10
CA THR A 163 -0.91 -0.04 16.92
C THR A 163 -1.45 1.35 16.59
N LEU A 164 -1.91 2.10 17.60
CA LEU A 164 -2.43 3.45 17.43
C LEU A 164 -1.36 4.43 16.93
N ALA A 165 -0.15 4.36 17.50
CA ALA A 165 0.98 5.17 17.07
C ALA A 165 1.37 4.87 15.62
N ALA A 166 1.41 3.59 15.22
CA ALA A 166 1.70 3.18 13.86
C ALA A 166 0.69 3.78 12.86
N LEU A 167 -0.61 3.66 13.15
CA LEU A 167 -1.67 4.22 12.31
C LEU A 167 -1.60 5.76 12.20
N ALA A 168 -1.27 6.45 13.30
CA ALA A 168 -1.10 7.90 13.30
C ALA A 168 0.11 8.34 12.48
N ILE A 169 1.26 7.67 12.64
CA ILE A 169 2.47 7.94 11.85
C ILE A 169 2.18 7.69 10.37
N GLN A 170 1.47 6.62 10.02
CA GLN A 170 1.10 6.31 8.64
C GLN A 170 0.37 7.47 7.96
N LEU A 171 -0.60 8.08 8.63
CA LEU A 171 -1.34 9.23 8.09
C LEU A 171 -0.42 10.43 7.84
N VAL A 172 0.52 10.70 8.75
CA VAL A 172 1.50 11.78 8.58
C VAL A 172 2.42 11.51 7.39
N VAL A 173 2.90 10.27 7.24
CA VAL A 173 3.77 9.88 6.11
C VAL A 173 3.03 10.03 4.78
N ILE A 174 1.76 9.62 4.69
CA ILE A 174 0.92 9.81 3.49
C ILE A 174 0.81 11.30 3.13
N VAL A 175 0.54 12.16 4.11
CA VAL A 175 0.41 13.61 3.88
C VAL A 175 1.72 14.19 3.36
N ILE A 176 2.86 13.86 3.98
CA ILE A 176 4.18 14.31 3.55
C ILE A 176 4.46 13.84 2.11
N PHE A 177 4.12 12.60 1.78
CA PHE A 177 4.29 12.05 0.43
C PHE A 177 3.44 12.80 -0.61
N VAL A 178 2.18 13.09 -0.31
CA VAL A 178 1.29 13.86 -1.21
C VAL A 178 1.78 15.30 -1.38
N VAL A 179 2.30 15.93 -0.32
CA VAL A 179 2.92 17.27 -0.41
C VAL A 179 4.14 17.22 -1.32
N LEU A 180 5.00 16.22 -1.19
CA LEU A 180 6.17 16.03 -2.07
C LEU A 180 5.75 15.90 -3.54
N ALA A 181 4.75 15.07 -3.84
CA ALA A 181 4.21 14.91 -5.19
C ALA A 181 3.61 16.23 -5.71
N SER A 182 2.92 16.99 -4.87
CA SER A 182 2.36 18.31 -5.19
C SER A 182 3.41 19.37 -5.50
N ILE A 183 4.52 19.40 -4.75
CA ILE A 183 5.65 20.29 -5.05
C ILE A 183 6.23 19.96 -6.42
N PHE A 184 6.43 18.68 -6.73
CA PHE A 184 6.90 18.24 -8.03
C PHE A 184 5.92 18.62 -9.16
N HIS A 185 4.63 18.39 -8.96
CA HIS A 185 3.59 18.74 -9.92
C HIS A 185 3.59 20.25 -10.21
N TRP A 186 3.68 21.07 -9.17
CA TRP A 186 3.77 22.53 -9.30
C TRP A 186 5.04 22.98 -10.06
N ARG A 187 6.20 22.37 -9.79
CA ARG A 187 7.44 22.64 -10.54
C ARG A 187 7.30 22.28 -12.02
N CYS A 188 6.68 21.15 -12.34
CA CYS A 188 6.41 20.75 -13.73
C CYS A 188 5.46 21.72 -14.43
N ALA A 189 4.40 22.17 -13.74
CA ALA A 189 3.46 23.16 -14.28
C ALA A 189 4.14 24.52 -14.52
N LYS A 190 4.99 24.97 -13.60
CA LYS A 190 5.78 26.21 -13.74
C LYS A 190 6.75 26.14 -14.92
N ALA A 191 7.37 24.98 -15.14
CA ALA A 191 8.21 24.70 -16.30
C ALA A 191 7.42 24.50 -17.61
N LYS A 192 6.08 24.64 -17.59
CA LYS A 192 5.18 24.42 -18.73
C LYS A 192 5.36 23.04 -19.38
N LEU A 193 5.74 22.03 -18.59
CA LEU A 193 5.98 20.68 -19.07
C LEU A 193 4.64 19.99 -19.37
N ARG A 194 4.38 19.74 -20.66
CA ARG A 194 3.15 19.07 -21.12
C ARG A 194 3.44 17.61 -21.47
N SER A 195 3.65 16.79 -20.44
CA SER A 195 3.77 15.33 -20.60
C SER A 195 2.55 14.60 -20.05
N LYS A 196 1.84 13.89 -20.94
CA LYS A 196 0.71 13.04 -20.55
C LYS A 196 1.13 11.95 -19.57
N ALA A 197 2.36 11.46 -19.68
CA ALA A 197 2.92 10.46 -18.76
C ALA A 197 2.99 10.98 -17.32
N VAL A 198 3.49 12.21 -17.15
CA VAL A 198 3.58 12.85 -15.83
C VAL A 198 2.20 13.15 -15.28
N SER A 199 1.35 13.82 -16.06
CA SER A 199 0.02 14.23 -15.60
C SER A 199 -0.86 13.02 -15.24
N THR A 200 -0.93 12.00 -16.10
CA THR A 200 -1.75 10.81 -15.83
C THR A 200 -1.24 10.03 -14.61
N SER A 201 0.08 9.86 -14.48
CA SER A 201 0.67 9.14 -13.35
C SER A 201 0.45 9.88 -12.03
N LEU A 202 0.57 11.21 -12.01
CA LEU A 202 0.33 12.01 -10.81
C LEU A 202 -1.16 12.02 -10.45
N THR A 203 -2.08 12.14 -11.41
CA THR A 203 -3.52 12.07 -11.15
C THR A 203 -3.91 10.70 -10.56
N ALA A 204 -3.43 9.61 -11.15
CA ALA A 204 -3.66 8.26 -10.62
C ALA A 204 -3.09 8.12 -9.21
N LEU A 205 -1.87 8.61 -8.98
CA LEU A 205 -1.24 8.60 -7.67
C LEU A 205 -2.03 9.40 -6.62
N TYR A 206 -2.54 10.59 -6.94
CA TYR A 206 -3.35 11.36 -5.98
C TYR A 206 -4.63 10.65 -5.59
N ILE A 207 -5.35 10.09 -6.56
CA ILE A 207 -6.58 9.33 -6.29
C ILE A 207 -6.23 8.09 -5.46
N SER A 208 -5.16 7.38 -5.81
CA SER A 208 -4.69 6.20 -5.07
C SER A 208 -4.35 6.53 -3.61
N MET A 209 -3.56 7.59 -3.40
CA MET A 209 -3.17 8.03 -2.05
C MET A 209 -4.37 8.53 -1.24
N ALA A 210 -5.34 9.19 -1.87
CA ALA A 210 -6.57 9.61 -1.19
C ALA A 210 -7.41 8.41 -0.71
N LEU A 211 -7.56 7.36 -1.54
CA LEU A 211 -8.27 6.14 -1.16
C LEU A 211 -7.57 5.42 0.02
N ILE A 212 -6.24 5.32 -0.03
CA ILE A 212 -5.44 4.74 1.05
C ILE A 212 -5.55 5.58 2.32
N PHE A 213 -5.52 6.91 2.20
CA PHE A 213 -5.64 7.83 3.33
C PHE A 213 -6.98 7.69 4.06
N VAL A 214 -8.11 7.65 3.32
CA VAL A 214 -9.44 7.44 3.91
C VAL A 214 -9.50 6.09 4.63
N ARG A 215 -8.92 5.03 4.05
CA ARG A 215 -8.82 3.71 4.68
C ARG A 215 -7.97 3.76 5.97
N CYS A 216 -6.85 4.47 5.99
CA CYS A 216 -6.03 4.66 7.18
C CYS A 216 -6.77 5.44 8.28
N ILE A 217 -7.58 6.45 7.94
CA ILE A 217 -8.44 7.14 8.91
C ILE A 217 -9.45 6.17 9.50
N TYR A 218 -10.14 5.40 8.65
CA TYR A 218 -11.07 4.37 9.09
C TYR A 218 -10.41 3.42 10.11
N ARG A 219 -9.21 2.93 9.80
CA ARG A 219 -8.44 2.07 10.70
C ARG A 219 -8.06 2.74 12.01
N LEU A 220 -7.65 4.01 11.97
CA LEU A 220 -7.36 4.75 13.18
C LEU A 220 -8.58 4.85 14.08
N VAL A 221 -9.74 5.22 13.52
CA VAL A 221 -11.00 5.35 14.27
C VAL A 221 -11.49 4.01 14.80
N GLU A 222 -11.34 2.93 14.02
CA GLU A 222 -11.62 1.56 14.45
C GLU A 222 -10.83 1.18 15.71
N HIS A 223 -9.54 1.55 15.78
CA HIS A 223 -8.66 1.23 16.91
C HIS A 223 -8.80 2.19 18.11
N LEU A 224 -9.31 3.41 17.90
CA LEU A 224 -9.63 4.36 18.97
C LEU A 224 -10.89 3.97 19.76
N GLY A 225 -11.80 3.22 19.14
CA GLY A 225 -13.01 2.72 19.81
C GLY A 225 -12.70 1.75 20.94
N ASN A 226 -13.74 1.35 21.70
CA ASN A 226 -13.58 0.26 22.67
C ASN A 226 -13.28 -1.04 21.89
N THR A 227 -12.02 -1.46 21.86
CA THR A 227 -11.51 -2.63 21.15
C THR A 227 -11.41 -3.88 22.04
N THR A 228 -11.91 -3.81 23.28
CA THR A 228 -11.90 -4.97 24.18
C THR A 228 -12.99 -5.96 23.77
N VAL A 229 -12.66 -6.88 22.87
CA VAL A 229 -13.59 -7.91 22.40
C VAL A 229 -13.55 -9.11 23.34
N ARG A 230 -14.62 -9.31 24.12
CA ARG A 230 -14.84 -10.54 24.89
C ARG A 230 -15.93 -11.36 24.21
N LEU A 231 -15.50 -12.33 23.39
CA LEU A 231 -16.38 -13.11 22.50
C LEU A 231 -17.56 -13.80 23.20
N LYS A 232 -17.47 -14.08 24.51
CA LYS A 232 -18.51 -14.79 25.28
C LYS A 232 -19.46 -13.86 26.04
N ASP A 233 -19.15 -12.57 26.13
CA ASP A 233 -19.89 -11.61 26.95
C ASP A 233 -20.70 -10.68 26.06
N LEU A 234 -22.00 -10.97 25.93
CA LEU A 234 -22.91 -10.27 25.02
C LEU A 234 -23.04 -8.78 25.34
N GLU A 235 -23.02 -8.39 26.61
CA GLU A 235 -23.13 -6.99 27.02
C GLU A 235 -21.89 -6.20 26.61
N SER A 236 -20.69 -6.80 26.75
CA SER A 236 -19.45 -6.18 26.27
C SER A 236 -19.46 -5.98 24.75
N LEU A 237 -20.01 -6.94 23.98
CA LEU A 237 -20.08 -6.86 22.51
C LEU A 237 -21.06 -5.78 22.04
N LYS A 238 -22.15 -5.55 22.79
CA LYS A 238 -23.11 -4.46 22.49
C LYS A 238 -22.50 -3.07 22.72
N GLN A 239 -21.58 -2.94 23.67
CA GLN A 239 -20.87 -1.70 23.98
C GLN A 239 -19.73 -1.38 23.00
N LEU A 240 -19.42 -2.26 22.04
CA LEU A 240 -18.43 -1.99 21.01
C LEU A 240 -18.90 -0.86 20.08
N SER A 241 -17.92 -0.15 19.50
CA SER A 241 -18.19 0.88 18.50
C SER A 241 -19.02 0.31 17.34
N PRO A 242 -19.99 1.05 16.78
CA PRO A 242 -20.76 0.63 15.61
C PRO A 242 -19.89 0.17 14.44
N ILE A 243 -18.68 0.72 14.31
CA ILE A 243 -17.70 0.34 13.28
C ILE A 243 -17.34 -1.15 13.37
N LEU A 244 -17.24 -1.72 14.58
CA LEU A 244 -16.93 -3.13 14.80
C LEU A 244 -18.18 -4.02 14.75
N ARG A 245 -19.38 -3.46 14.97
CA ARG A 245 -20.64 -4.21 15.00
C ARG A 245 -21.29 -4.34 13.63
N TYR A 246 -21.11 -3.35 12.75
CA TYR A 246 -21.74 -3.33 11.43
C TYR A 246 -20.73 -3.68 10.35
N GLU A 247 -20.92 -4.84 9.73
CA GLU A 247 -20.02 -5.35 8.69
C GLU A 247 -19.87 -4.43 7.47
N TRP A 248 -20.89 -3.63 7.16
CA TRP A 248 -20.86 -2.78 5.96
C TRP A 248 -19.74 -1.73 6.00
N TYR A 249 -19.34 -1.26 7.19
CA TYR A 249 -18.20 -0.36 7.33
C TYR A 249 -16.92 -0.99 6.79
N PHE A 250 -16.68 -2.26 7.12
CA PHE A 250 -15.53 -3.01 6.61
C PHE A 250 -15.59 -3.11 5.07
N TYR A 251 -16.74 -3.47 4.48
CA TYR A 251 -16.80 -3.55 3.02
C TYR A 251 -16.61 -2.20 2.33
N VAL A 252 -17.18 -1.12 2.86
CA VAL A 252 -17.05 0.21 2.23
C VAL A 252 -15.62 0.75 2.39
N PHE A 253 -15.07 0.76 3.60
CA PHE A 253 -13.81 1.45 3.89
C PHE A 253 -12.57 0.57 3.70
N GLU A 254 -12.66 -0.76 3.78
CA GLU A 254 -11.53 -1.65 3.45
C GLU A 254 -11.66 -2.20 2.03
N ALA A 255 -12.79 -2.83 1.69
CA ALA A 255 -12.89 -3.59 0.44
C ALA A 255 -13.08 -2.69 -0.79
N VAL A 256 -14.07 -1.80 -0.78
CA VAL A 256 -14.41 -0.95 -1.93
C VAL A 256 -13.28 0.04 -2.22
N LEU A 257 -12.74 0.72 -1.20
CA LEU A 257 -11.62 1.67 -1.43
C LEU A 257 -10.42 0.99 -2.09
N MET A 258 -10.06 -0.22 -1.65
CA MET A 258 -8.92 -0.95 -2.21
C MET A 258 -9.23 -1.57 -3.57
N LEU A 259 -10.48 -1.97 -3.82
CA LEU A 259 -10.90 -2.44 -5.13
C LEU A 259 -10.86 -1.31 -6.16
N VAL A 260 -11.42 -0.14 -5.82
CA VAL A 260 -11.36 1.06 -6.67
C VAL A 260 -9.91 1.43 -6.95
N ASN A 261 -9.03 1.37 -5.94
CA ASN A 261 -7.61 1.58 -6.12
C ASN A 261 -6.95 0.55 -7.07
N SER A 262 -7.33 -0.73 -6.97
CA SER A 262 -6.83 -1.78 -7.85
C SER A 262 -7.27 -1.57 -9.30
N VAL A 263 -8.54 -1.17 -9.51
CA VAL A 263 -9.10 -0.87 -10.84
C VAL A 263 -8.48 0.39 -11.43
N LEU A 264 -8.26 1.41 -10.62
CA LEU A 264 -7.58 2.66 -11.01
C LEU A 264 -6.24 2.38 -11.69
N TRP A 265 -5.39 1.56 -11.07
CA TRP A 265 -4.08 1.20 -11.62
C TRP A 265 -4.15 0.25 -12.81
N ASN A 266 -5.25 -0.51 -12.96
CA ASN A 266 -5.53 -1.25 -14.19
C ASN A 266 -5.88 -0.30 -15.35
N VAL A 267 -6.66 0.77 -15.10
CA VAL A 267 -7.06 1.72 -16.13
C VAL A 267 -5.90 2.65 -16.52
N TRP A 268 -5.22 3.23 -15.53
CA TRP A 268 -4.10 4.16 -15.71
C TRP A 268 -2.76 3.51 -15.38
N ASN A 269 -2.48 2.38 -16.04
CA ASN A 269 -1.23 1.67 -15.86
C ASN A 269 -0.03 2.56 -16.27
N PRO A 270 0.92 2.84 -15.37
CA PRO A 270 2.03 3.72 -15.65
C PRO A 270 3.01 3.14 -16.68
N GLY A 271 3.04 1.82 -16.87
CA GLY A 271 3.81 1.15 -17.92
C GLY A 271 3.37 1.49 -19.34
N ARG A 272 2.19 2.10 -19.53
CA ARG A 272 1.75 2.64 -20.84
C ARG A 272 2.43 3.95 -21.21
N TYR A 273 2.89 4.69 -20.21
CA TYR A 273 3.32 6.07 -20.39
C TYR A 273 4.75 6.34 -19.94
N LEU A 274 5.27 5.56 -18.98
CA LEU A 274 6.63 5.68 -18.51
C LEU A 274 7.53 4.66 -19.23
N PRO A 275 8.74 5.06 -19.66
CA PRO A 275 9.68 4.15 -20.28
C PRO A 275 10.09 3.04 -19.32
N GLY A 276 10.27 1.83 -19.83
CA GLY A 276 10.69 0.67 -19.03
C GLY A 276 12.11 0.80 -18.46
N ASN A 277 12.97 1.57 -19.15
CA ASN A 277 14.33 1.85 -18.71
C ASN A 277 14.37 3.08 -17.78
N HIS A 278 15.19 3.03 -16.72
CA HIS A 278 15.37 4.15 -15.79
C HIS A 278 16.29 5.25 -16.34
N GLN A 279 16.95 4.98 -17.45
CA GLN A 279 17.89 5.89 -18.12
C GLN A 279 17.20 6.85 -19.09
N VAL A 280 15.95 6.58 -19.46
CA VAL A 280 15.21 7.48 -20.35
C VAL A 280 14.60 8.57 -19.49
N TYR A 281 15.05 9.80 -19.70
CA TYR A 281 14.53 11.01 -19.09
C TYR A 281 14.06 11.98 -20.17
N LEU A 282 13.10 12.81 -19.82
CA LEU A 282 12.59 13.85 -20.70
C LEU A 282 13.55 15.03 -20.66
N SER A 283 14.07 15.50 -21.79
CA SER A 283 14.88 16.72 -21.87
C SER A 283 14.04 17.97 -21.57
N ARG A 284 14.68 19.14 -21.42
CA ARG A 284 13.96 20.42 -21.26
C ARG A 284 13.17 20.79 -22.52
N ASP A 285 13.58 20.29 -23.68
CA ASP A 285 12.91 20.49 -24.97
C ASP A 285 11.74 19.52 -25.19
N GLY A 286 11.49 18.61 -24.24
CA GLY A 286 10.39 17.65 -24.31
C GLY A 286 10.68 16.41 -25.15
N ILE A 287 11.95 16.14 -25.47
CA ILE A 287 12.40 14.94 -26.20
C ILE A 287 12.92 13.91 -25.20
N GLU A 288 12.57 12.63 -25.36
CA GLU A 288 13.11 11.56 -24.53
C GLU A 288 14.57 11.28 -24.91
N VAL A 289 15.47 11.35 -23.92
CA VAL A 289 16.91 11.11 -24.07
C VAL A 289 17.33 9.96 -23.17
N GLN A 290 18.19 9.08 -23.68
CA GLN A 290 18.75 7.97 -22.92
C GLN A 290 20.11 8.38 -22.33
N GLY A 291 20.25 8.33 -21.01
CA GLY A 291 21.54 8.56 -20.34
C GLY A 291 22.49 7.37 -20.46
N GLU A 292 23.81 7.64 -20.44
CA GLU A 292 24.85 6.60 -20.51
C GLU A 292 24.94 5.77 -19.21
N GLU A 293 25.26 4.48 -19.33
CA GLU A 293 25.29 3.54 -18.21
C GLU A 293 26.71 3.19 -17.77
N GLY A 294 27.09 3.58 -16.55
CA GLY A 294 28.20 2.95 -15.83
C GLY A 294 27.80 1.58 -15.28
N ALA A 295 28.49 0.51 -15.69
CA ALA A 295 28.20 -0.87 -15.31
C ALA A 295 28.15 -1.09 -13.78
N ASP A 296 27.05 -1.69 -13.28
CA ASP A 296 26.89 -2.00 -11.85
C ASP A 296 27.66 -3.27 -11.45
N ARG A 297 28.90 -3.08 -11.01
CA ARG A 297 29.86 -4.13 -10.59
C ARG A 297 29.57 -4.79 -9.24
N ARG A 298 28.43 -4.50 -8.57
CA ARG A 298 28.14 -5.08 -7.24
C ARG A 298 27.88 -6.60 -7.27
N PRO A 299 28.33 -7.36 -6.26
CA PRO A 299 28.00 -8.78 -6.12
C PRO A 299 26.49 -8.99 -5.92
N LEU A 300 25.96 -10.14 -6.37
CA LEU A 300 24.52 -10.45 -6.36
C LEU A 300 23.88 -10.33 -4.97
N LEU A 301 24.59 -10.70 -3.90
CA LEU A 301 24.12 -10.56 -2.52
C LEU A 301 23.95 -9.09 -2.11
N ALA A 302 24.84 -8.19 -2.52
CA ALA A 302 24.70 -6.76 -2.25
C ALA A 302 23.53 -6.16 -3.05
N LYS A 303 23.27 -6.67 -4.27
CA LYS A 303 22.09 -6.29 -5.07
C LYS A 303 20.79 -6.75 -4.41
N ALA A 304 20.74 -8.00 -3.93
CA ALA A 304 19.60 -8.53 -3.20
C ALA A 304 19.37 -7.79 -1.86
N GLY A 305 20.42 -7.56 -1.08
CA GLY A 305 20.37 -6.79 0.15
C GLY A 305 19.91 -5.35 -0.07
N HIS A 306 20.36 -4.70 -1.15
CA HIS A 306 19.87 -3.37 -1.54
C HIS A 306 18.37 -3.38 -1.85
N VAL A 307 17.86 -4.40 -2.56
CA VAL A 307 16.41 -4.51 -2.82
C VAL A 307 15.62 -4.76 -1.53
N LEU A 308 16.08 -5.68 -0.69
CA LEU A 308 15.43 -6.06 0.57
C LEU A 308 15.38 -4.92 1.59
N THR A 309 16.38 -4.05 1.56
CA THR A 309 16.48 -2.89 2.47
C THR A 309 15.95 -1.61 1.87
N PHE A 310 15.19 -1.71 0.76
CA PHE A 310 14.68 -0.56 0.01
C PHE A 310 15.78 0.42 -0.47
N GLY A 311 17.04 0.00 -0.53
CA GLY A 311 18.19 0.82 -0.93
C GLY A 311 18.84 1.59 0.22
N ILE A 312 18.43 1.35 1.47
CA ILE A 312 19.03 1.96 2.68
C ILE A 312 20.43 1.41 2.92
N PHE A 313 20.61 0.10 2.76
CA PHE A 313 21.92 -0.55 2.88
C PHE A 313 22.47 -0.91 1.49
N PHE A 314 23.80 -0.87 1.33
CA PHE A 314 24.50 -1.15 0.06
C PHE A 314 24.16 -0.19 -1.10
N GLY A 315 23.92 1.08 -0.78
CA GLY A 315 23.67 2.16 -1.76
C GLY A 315 24.75 2.23 -2.85
N ARG A 316 24.34 2.58 -4.07
CA ARG A 316 25.25 2.75 -5.22
C ARG A 316 26.18 3.95 -4.95
N LYS A 317 27.47 3.72 -4.69
CA LYS A 317 28.49 4.77 -4.88
C LYS A 317 28.51 5.07 -6.38
N LYS A 318 28.11 6.28 -6.76
CA LYS A 318 28.05 6.70 -8.17
C LYS A 318 29.26 7.58 -8.46
N GLU A 319 30.21 7.07 -9.25
CA GLU A 319 31.03 7.93 -10.11
C GLU A 319 30.07 8.51 -11.16
N SER A 320 29.99 9.85 -11.22
CA SER A 320 29.12 10.68 -12.04
C SER A 320 27.65 10.27 -12.17
N SER A 321 26.78 11.07 -11.57
CA SER A 321 25.34 10.97 -11.83
C SER A 321 25.02 11.71 -13.15
N PRO A 322 24.02 11.29 -13.95
CA PRO A 322 23.47 12.12 -15.03
C PRO A 322 22.96 13.50 -14.54
N PHE A 323 22.86 13.67 -13.22
CA PHE A 323 22.61 14.94 -12.55
C PHE A 323 23.77 15.94 -12.66
N GLU A 324 25.04 15.51 -12.68
CA GLU A 324 26.19 16.41 -12.92
C GLU A 324 26.21 16.86 -14.39
N GLU A 325 25.96 15.94 -15.32
CA GLU A 325 25.90 16.27 -16.76
C GLU A 325 24.78 17.27 -17.10
N LEU A 326 23.64 17.24 -16.41
CA LEU A 326 22.56 18.22 -16.57
C LEU A 326 22.93 19.64 -16.07
N HIS A 327 23.89 19.75 -15.15
CA HIS A 327 24.44 21.03 -14.71
C HIS A 327 25.55 21.54 -15.65
N ASP A 328 26.22 20.64 -16.39
CA ASP A 328 27.29 20.97 -17.34
C ASP A 328 26.79 21.33 -18.75
N TYR A 329 25.47 21.30 -19.02
CA TYR A 329 24.92 21.83 -20.27
C TYR A 329 25.07 23.37 -20.32
N PRO A 330 25.69 23.94 -21.37
CA PRO A 330 25.98 25.37 -21.50
C PRO A 330 24.74 26.21 -21.87
N GLY A 331 23.66 26.03 -21.12
CA GLY A 331 22.44 26.86 -21.14
C GLY A 331 21.99 27.27 -19.73
N ALA A 332 22.82 27.02 -18.70
CA ALA A 332 22.57 27.45 -17.34
C ALA A 332 22.95 28.94 -17.13
N LYS A 333 22.14 29.85 -17.65
CA LYS A 333 22.03 31.22 -17.14
C LYS A 333 20.57 31.65 -17.12
#